data_AF-A0A2I1GEG8-F1
#
_entry.id   AF-A0A2I1GEG8-F1
#
_cell.length_a   1.000
_cell.length_b   1.000
_cell.length_c   1.000
_cell.angle_alpha   90.00
_cell.angle_beta   90.00
_cell.angle_gamma   90.00
#
_symmetry.space_group_name_H-M   'P 1'
#
loop_
_entity.id
_entity.type
_entity.pdbx_description
1 polymer ?
#
loop_
_entity_poly.entity_id
_entity_poly.type
_entity_poly.pdbx_seq_one_letter_code
_entity_poly.pdbx_strand_id
1 'polypeptide(L)'
;MQQELFLPILSNLEKLFESKKDYDVIIKAGDDDDQKEIYAHSNILSCQSDYFDTAFSSNWAEKIDGKYVFNKPNISPHIFEIIIRYYKM
;
A
#
# COMPACT_ATOMS: atom_id res chain seq x y z
N MET A 1 -14.33 11.82 22.58
CA MET A 1 -13.52 12.72 21.71
C MET A 1 -12.42 12.01 20.92
N GLN A 2 -11.32 11.51 21.50
CA GLN A 2 -10.28 10.81 20.69
C GLN A 2 -10.77 9.49 20.05
N GLN A 3 -11.60 8.71 20.74
CA GLN A 3 -12.14 7.44 20.21
C GLN A 3 -13.26 7.63 19.16
N GLU A 4 -14.03 8.71 19.23
CA GLU A 4 -15.15 8.98 18.30
C GLU A 4 -14.66 9.35 16.89
N LEU A 5 -13.46 9.94 16.79
CA LEU A 5 -12.87 10.33 15.51
C LEU A 5 -12.15 9.16 14.80
N PHE A 6 -11.76 8.12 15.54
CA PHE A 6 -10.88 7.06 15.02
C PHE A 6 -11.59 6.12 14.03
N LEU A 7 -12.75 5.57 14.40
CA LEU A 7 -13.46 4.60 13.56
C LEU A 7 -13.89 5.17 12.20
N PRO A 8 -14.43 6.42 12.11
CA PRO A 8 -14.76 7.00 10.82
C PRO A 8 -13.54 7.22 9.92
N ILE A 9 -12.41 7.66 10.48
CA ILE A 9 -11.17 7.86 9.71
C ILE A 9 -10.69 6.54 9.12
N LEU A 10 -10.63 5.48 9.94
CA LEU A 10 -10.24 4.15 9.45
C LEU A 10 -11.17 3.65 8.34
N SER A 11 -12.49 3.81 8.50
CA SER A 11 -13.43 3.40 7.44
C SER A 11 -13.24 4.20 6.15
N ASN A 12 -12.83 5.46 6.24
CA ASN A 12 -12.59 6.30 5.06
C ASN A 12 -11.29 5.93 4.35
N LEU A 13 -10.24 5.57 5.08
CA LEU A 13 -8.97 5.09 4.52
C LEU A 13 -9.16 3.74 3.82
N GLU A 14 -9.96 2.84 4.41
CA GLU A 14 -10.26 1.53 3.81
C GLU A 14 -11.04 1.71 2.51
N LYS A 15 -12.05 2.58 2.50
CA LYS A 15 -12.77 2.96 1.28
C LYS A 15 -11.84 3.57 0.23
N LEU A 16 -10.86 4.38 0.63
CA LEU A 16 -9.90 4.97 -0.30
C LEU A 16 -9.05 3.87 -0.96
N PHE A 17 -8.56 2.90 -0.18
CA PHE A 17 -7.81 1.75 -0.68
C PHE A 17 -8.64 0.88 -1.62
N GLU A 18 -9.85 0.48 -1.22
CA GLU A 18 -10.75 -0.33 -2.06
C GLU A 18 -11.12 0.38 -3.36
N SER A 19 -11.33 1.71 -3.30
CA SER A 19 -11.69 2.50 -4.49
C SER A 19 -10.56 2.59 -5.52
N LYS A 20 -9.30 2.35 -5.10
CA LYS A 20 -8.09 2.55 -5.91
C LYS A 20 -8.02 3.95 -6.54
N LYS A 21 -8.69 4.93 -5.95
CA LYS A 21 -8.68 6.30 -6.48
C LYS A 21 -7.35 6.95 -6.17
N ASP A 22 -6.76 7.66 -7.14
CA ASP A 22 -5.52 8.44 -6.98
C ASP A 22 -4.33 7.62 -6.43
N TYR A 23 -4.31 6.31 -6.68
CA TYR A 23 -3.18 5.48 -6.29
C TYR A 23 -1.89 5.92 -7.00
N ASP A 24 -0.79 5.84 -6.29
CA ASP A 24 0.55 6.15 -6.77
C ASP A 24 1.55 5.01 -6.50
N VAL A 25 1.10 3.90 -5.92
CA VAL A 25 1.88 2.67 -5.71
C VAL A 25 1.18 1.49 -6.38
N ILE A 26 1.95 0.69 -7.12
CA ILE A 26 1.60 -0.62 -7.65
C ILE A 26 2.52 -1.65 -7.00
N ILE A 27 1.97 -2.52 -6.18
CA ILE A 27 2.71 -3.61 -5.53
C ILE A 27 2.45 -4.88 -6.32
N LYS A 28 3.52 -5.48 -6.82
CA LYS A 28 3.51 -6.72 -7.58
C LYS A 28 3.95 -7.85 -6.64
N ALA A 29 2.97 -8.54 -6.05
CA ALA A 29 3.21 -9.62 -5.09
C ALA A 29 2.94 -10.98 -5.72
N GLY A 30 3.64 -12.02 -5.27
CA GLY A 30 3.59 -13.36 -5.86
C GLY A 30 4.56 -13.55 -7.03
N ASP A 31 4.81 -14.81 -7.36
CA ASP A 31 5.72 -15.22 -8.43
C ASP A 31 4.93 -15.80 -9.61
N ASP A 32 5.49 -15.65 -10.81
CA ASP A 32 4.97 -16.16 -12.09
C ASP A 32 3.43 -16.10 -12.22
N ASP A 33 2.77 -17.25 -12.17
CA ASP A 33 1.34 -17.42 -12.46
C ASP A 33 0.40 -16.90 -11.37
N ASP A 34 0.90 -16.74 -10.13
CA ASP A 34 0.11 -16.27 -8.98
C ASP A 34 0.34 -14.78 -8.69
N GLN A 35 1.11 -14.08 -9.53
CA GLN A 35 1.40 -12.67 -9.36
C GLN A 35 0.12 -11.83 -9.44
N LYS A 36 -0.07 -10.94 -8.47
CA LYS A 36 -1.17 -9.96 -8.47
C LYS A 36 -0.68 -8.56 -8.17
N GLU A 37 -1.41 -7.60 -8.71
CA GLU A 37 -1.21 -6.19 -8.46
C GLU A 37 -2.13 -5.69 -7.34
N ILE A 38 -1.53 -5.03 -6.35
CA ILE A 38 -2.21 -4.33 -5.26
C ILE A 38 -1.92 -2.84 -5.44
N TYR A 39 -2.97 -2.02 -5.41
CA TYR A 39 -2.87 -0.58 -5.64
C TYR A 39 -3.00 0.16 -4.31
N ALA A 40 -2.08 1.08 -4.03
CA ALA A 40 -1.94 1.71 -2.73
C ALA A 40 -1.47 3.17 -2.84
N HIS A 41 -1.45 3.85 -1.70
CA HIS A 41 -1.05 5.26 -1.56
C HIS A 41 0.24 5.38 -0.76
N SER A 42 1.28 5.92 -1.39
CA SER A 42 2.62 6.01 -0.81
C SER A 42 2.64 6.86 0.46
N ASN A 43 1.91 7.97 0.47
CA ASN A 43 1.83 8.89 1.61
C ASN A 43 1.17 8.23 2.84
N ILE A 44 0.12 7.44 2.66
CA ILE A 44 -0.54 6.71 3.76
C ILE A 44 0.43 5.67 4.34
N LEU A 45 1.06 4.86 3.48
CA LEU A 45 2.01 3.84 3.91
C LEU A 45 3.25 4.45 4.60
N SER A 46 3.78 5.53 4.05
CA SER A 46 4.97 6.21 4.58
C SER A 46 4.70 6.82 5.96
N CYS A 47 3.54 7.45 6.15
CA CYS A 47 3.14 7.97 7.46
C CYS A 47 2.96 6.88 8.53
N GLN A 48 2.76 5.62 8.14
CA GLN A 48 2.51 4.51 9.06
C GLN A 48 3.68 3.54 9.23
N SER A 49 4.74 3.65 8.41
CA SER A 49 5.83 2.69 8.41
C SER A 49 7.12 3.30 7.85
N ASP A 50 8.16 3.36 8.68
CA ASP A 50 9.51 3.77 8.27
C ASP A 50 10.06 2.93 7.10
N TYR A 51 9.64 1.66 7.01
CA TYR A 51 10.00 0.80 5.88
C TYR A 51 9.42 1.32 4.58
N PHE A 52 8.14 1.68 4.56
CA PHE A 52 7.49 2.20 3.36
C PHE A 52 7.93 3.64 3.08
N ASP A 53 8.12 4.46 4.11
CA ASP A 53 8.69 5.81 3.97
C ASP A 53 10.06 5.74 3.30
N THR A 54 10.94 4.86 3.77
CA THR A 54 12.23 4.61 3.13
C THR A 54 12.04 4.06 1.72
N ALA A 55 11.18 3.07 1.52
CA ALA A 55 11.00 2.41 0.23
C ALA A 55 10.55 3.39 -0.87
N PHE A 56 9.72 4.37 -0.53
CA PHE A 56 9.18 5.36 -1.46
C PHE A 56 9.96 6.68 -1.51
N SER A 57 10.87 6.96 -0.56
CA SER A 57 11.74 8.15 -0.57
C SER A 57 13.13 7.89 -1.15
N SER A 58 13.67 6.68 -1.00
CA SER A 58 15.07 6.35 -1.33
C SER A 58 15.28 5.70 -2.71
N ASN A 59 14.26 5.75 -3.59
CA ASN A 59 14.23 5.07 -4.89
C ASN A 59 14.40 3.53 -4.82
N TRP A 60 14.08 2.89 -3.69
CA TRP A 60 14.06 1.42 -3.63
C TRP A 60 12.96 0.84 -4.51
N ALA A 61 11.79 1.48 -4.51
CA ALA A 61 10.77 1.21 -5.52
C ALA A 61 11.12 1.96 -6.82
N GLU A 62 11.00 1.26 -7.94
CA GLU A 62 11.13 1.89 -9.25
C GLU A 62 9.98 2.87 -9.47
N LYS A 63 10.22 3.99 -10.14
CA LYS A 63 9.15 4.94 -10.48
C LYS A 63 8.91 4.95 -11.98
N ILE A 64 7.78 4.39 -12.41
CA ILE A 64 7.37 4.30 -13.81
C ILE A 64 6.15 5.19 -14.00
N ASP A 65 6.20 6.12 -14.96
CA ASP A 65 5.12 7.06 -15.26
C ASP A 65 4.59 7.81 -14.02
N GLY A 66 5.49 8.17 -13.12
CA GLY A 66 5.17 8.90 -11.88
C GLY A 66 4.62 8.03 -10.75
N LYS A 67 4.48 6.71 -10.92
CA LYS A 67 4.00 5.77 -9.90
C LYS A 67 5.11 4.85 -9.42
N TYR A 68 5.11 4.52 -8.13
CA TYR A 68 6.01 3.52 -7.57
C TYR A 68 5.58 2.11 -7.99
N VAL A 69 6.51 1.31 -8.47
CA VAL A 69 6.35 -0.10 -8.76
C VAL A 69 7.20 -0.89 -7.77
N PHE A 70 6.54 -1.65 -6.91
CA PHE A 70 7.16 -2.37 -5.81
C PHE A 70 7.02 -3.87 -5.99
N ASN A 71 8.08 -4.50 -6.50
CA ASN A 71 8.12 -5.95 -6.76
C ASN A 71 8.43 -6.72 -5.47
N LYS A 72 7.58 -7.69 -5.15
CA LYS A 72 7.66 -8.57 -3.97
C LYS A 72 7.27 -10.01 -4.35
N PRO A 73 8.06 -10.67 -5.23
CA PRO A 73 7.73 -12.02 -5.72
C PRO A 73 7.70 -13.06 -4.60
N ASN A 74 8.50 -12.85 -3.55
CA ASN A 74 8.65 -13.79 -2.43
C ASN A 74 7.50 -13.78 -1.41
N ILE A 75 6.46 -12.97 -1.62
CA ILE A 75 5.33 -12.84 -0.69
C ILE A 75 4.05 -13.07 -1.48
N SER A 76 3.18 -13.96 -1.00
CA SER A 76 1.91 -14.21 -1.67
C SER A 76 1.04 -12.94 -1.69
N PRO A 77 0.24 -12.72 -2.74
CA PRO A 77 -0.62 -11.54 -2.81
C PRO A 77 -1.53 -11.36 -1.61
N HIS A 78 -2.11 -12.45 -1.12
CA HIS A 78 -3.02 -12.43 0.01
C HIS A 78 -2.34 -11.95 1.29
N ILE A 79 -1.13 -12.43 1.56
CA ILE A 79 -0.36 -11.99 2.72
C ILE A 79 0.03 -10.52 2.57
N PHE A 80 0.41 -10.08 1.38
CA PHE A 80 0.74 -8.68 1.16
C PHE A 80 -0.46 -7.76 1.36
N GLU A 81 -1.65 -8.16 0.91
CA GLU A 81 -2.89 -7.40 1.15
C GLU A 81 -3.20 -7.28 2.65
N ILE A 82 -3.01 -8.35 3.43
CA ILE A 82 -3.13 -8.30 4.90
C ILE A 82 -2.14 -7.31 5.50
N ILE A 83 -0.89 -7.27 5.04
CA ILE A 83 0.13 -6.32 5.51
C ILE A 83 -0.32 -4.88 5.25
N ILE A 84 -0.83 -4.60 4.04
CA ILE A 84 -1.32 -3.25 3.69
C ILE A 84 -2.52 -2.85 4.56
N ARG A 85 -3.47 -3.76 4.78
CA ARG A 85 -4.61 -3.52 5.69
C ARG A 85 -4.21 -3.39 7.16
N TYR A 86 -3.11 -4.02 7.58
CA TYR A 86 -2.58 -3.88 8.94
C TYR A 86 -2.05 -2.47 9.19
N TYR A 87 -1.36 -1.87 8.21
CA TYR A 87 -1.03 -0.44 8.19
C TYR A 87 -2.24 0.43 7.85
N LYS A 88 -3.41 -0.01 8.35
CA LYS A 88 -4.75 0.56 8.23
C LYS A 88 -4.85 1.59 7.13
N MET A 89 -4.91 1.08 5.91
CA MET A 89 -5.78 1.67 4.92
C MET A 89 -7.21 1.34 5.35
#